data_AF-A0A5N5CVF1-F1
#
_entry.id   AF-A0A5N5CVF1-F1
#
_cell.length_a   1.000
_cell.length_b   1.000
_cell.length_c   1.000
_cell.angle_alpha   90.00
_cell.angle_beta   90.00
_cell.angle_gamma   90.00
#
_symmetry.space_group_name_H-M   'P 1'
#
loop_
_entity.id
_entity.type
_entity.pdbx_description
1 polymer ?
#
loop_
_entity_poly.entity_id
_entity_poly.type
_entity_poly.pdbx_seq_one_letter_code
_entity_poly.pdbx_strand_id
1 'polypeptide(L)'
;MDHTPSPLAGGNPAIDVPLKCTGTIRINCGQMAPEAAADAFSSFPEEAGWSIELLLLGDLQDRSSDEAMAFIQEWLFFGVLYHVLGAAGVQVRHEDFIRKDGGDDASSWVTTASLPQYMETWKAEKDVKTREEAEAQLYAIRRILMESAAHVKRLNFMSATSGFRWPGSDEIMLSILVLGSTLDYTRMNIYKDVAEQPDHILLRTASWLLQDRLLARGCCPNHVSMLEQTLTPAIVYYAYRMDALEHTKDHSRCSEETHRICSSSAETPMMTLMQSSFTTANLQGNIVVVFKKRTLISKQDY
;
A
#
# COMPACT_ATOMS: atom_id res chain seq x y z
N MET A 1 3.11 -9.23 -1.82
CA MET A 1 1.97 -8.32 -2.05
C MET A 1 1.55 -8.43 -3.49
N ASP A 2 0.30 -8.83 -3.71
CA ASP A 2 -0.12 -9.42 -4.98
C ASP A 2 -1.00 -8.48 -5.83
N HIS A 3 -1.29 -7.26 -5.33
CA HIS A 3 -2.14 -6.28 -6.02
C HIS A 3 -1.38 -5.31 -6.92
N THR A 4 -0.05 -5.23 -6.79
CA THR A 4 0.75 -4.55 -7.81
C THR A 4 0.94 -5.49 -8.98
N PRO A 5 0.71 -5.06 -10.23
CA PRO A 5 0.91 -5.92 -11.39
C PRO A 5 2.29 -6.58 -11.31
N SER A 6 2.34 -7.90 -11.48
CA SER A 6 3.64 -8.58 -11.56
C SER A 6 4.20 -8.33 -12.95
N PRO A 7 5.46 -7.88 -13.08
CA PRO A 7 6.08 -7.71 -14.39
C PRO A 7 6.08 -9.05 -15.15
N LEU A 8 5.83 -8.99 -16.46
CA LEU A 8 5.61 -10.15 -17.34
C LEU A 8 6.88 -10.98 -17.62
N ALA A 9 8.05 -10.44 -17.31
CA ALA A 9 9.35 -11.12 -17.38
C ALA A 9 10.00 -11.07 -15.99
N GLY A 10 10.94 -11.98 -15.73
CA GLY A 10 11.65 -12.18 -14.46
C GLY A 10 11.76 -10.90 -13.63
N GLY A 11 11.37 -10.98 -12.38
CA GLY A 11 11.40 -9.85 -11.47
C GLY A 11 11.67 -10.34 -10.07
N ASN A 12 12.04 -9.41 -9.18
CA ASN A 12 12.29 -9.72 -7.78
C ASN A 12 11.11 -10.52 -7.18
N PRO A 13 11.38 -11.43 -6.23
CA PRO A 13 10.31 -12.15 -5.55
C PRO A 13 9.34 -11.16 -4.90
N ALA A 14 8.08 -11.54 -4.86
CA ALA A 14 7.08 -10.80 -4.11
C ALA A 14 7.53 -10.70 -2.64
N ILE A 15 7.15 -9.59 -2.00
CA ILE A 15 7.38 -9.45 -0.57
C ILE A 15 6.22 -10.14 0.12
N ASP A 16 6.49 -11.27 0.76
CA ASP A 16 5.54 -11.94 1.63
C ASP A 16 5.44 -11.18 2.95
N VAL A 17 4.21 -10.91 3.38
CA VAL A 17 3.91 -10.13 4.58
C VAL A 17 3.26 -11.10 5.57
N PRO A 18 3.92 -11.44 6.68
CA PRO A 18 3.36 -12.41 7.63
C PRO A 18 2.08 -11.85 8.25
N LEU A 19 1.07 -12.71 8.41
CA LEU A 19 -0.10 -12.38 9.22
C LEU A 19 0.29 -12.50 10.70
N LYS A 20 0.30 -11.37 11.40
CA LYS A 20 0.61 -11.27 12.83
C LYS A 20 -0.66 -11.09 13.68
N CYS A 21 -1.69 -10.47 13.12
CA CYS A 21 -2.95 -10.31 13.82
C CYS A 21 -3.78 -11.60 13.85
N THR A 22 -4.57 -11.77 14.91
CA THR A 22 -5.40 -12.97 15.12
C THR A 22 -6.80 -12.85 14.50
N GLY A 23 -7.07 -11.80 13.73
CA GLY A 23 -8.38 -11.55 13.09
C GLY A 23 -9.50 -11.27 14.10
N THR A 24 -9.18 -10.61 15.21
CA THR A 24 -10.15 -10.33 16.28
C THR A 24 -11.14 -9.25 15.87
N ILE A 25 -10.78 -8.42 14.89
CA ILE A 25 -11.68 -7.43 14.35
C ILE A 25 -12.86 -8.10 13.62
N ARG A 26 -14.03 -8.10 14.29
CA ARG A 26 -15.35 -8.23 13.67
C ARG A 26 -15.91 -6.85 13.33
N ILE A 27 -15.25 -6.12 12.43
CA ILE A 27 -15.80 -4.86 11.95
C ILE A 27 -16.89 -5.21 10.93
N ASN A 28 -18.15 -5.13 11.35
CA ASN A 28 -19.30 -5.14 10.45
C ASN A 28 -19.44 -3.76 9.78
N CYS A 29 -18.42 -3.33 9.04
CA CYS A 29 -18.41 -2.00 8.39
C CYS A 29 -19.42 -1.88 7.25
N GLY A 30 -19.81 -2.99 6.62
CA GLY A 30 -20.68 -3.00 5.43
C GLY A 30 -22.09 -2.44 5.65
N GLN A 31 -22.46 -2.10 6.88
CA GLN A 31 -23.77 -1.51 7.22
C GLN A 31 -23.68 -0.19 7.98
N MET A 32 -22.47 0.36 8.16
CA MET A 32 -22.29 1.61 8.91
C MET A 32 -22.50 2.81 8.00
N ALA A 33 -23.12 3.87 8.54
CA ALA A 33 -23.09 5.17 7.89
C ALA A 33 -21.63 5.64 7.72
N PRO A 34 -21.29 6.40 6.67
CA PRO A 34 -19.91 6.81 6.40
C PRO A 34 -19.22 7.50 7.60
N GLU A 35 -19.94 8.40 8.27
CA GLU A 35 -19.42 9.09 9.47
C GLU A 35 -19.12 8.12 10.61
N ALA A 36 -20.05 7.19 10.88
CA ALA A 36 -19.88 6.17 11.90
C ALA A 36 -18.69 5.25 11.61
N ALA A 37 -18.45 4.91 10.34
CA ALA A 37 -17.27 4.13 9.95
C ALA A 37 -15.98 4.89 10.27
N ALA A 38 -15.94 6.19 9.98
CA ALA A 38 -14.74 6.96 10.26
C ALA A 38 -14.55 7.23 11.77
N ASP A 39 -15.61 7.37 12.57
CA ASP A 39 -15.50 7.50 14.03
C ASP A 39 -15.01 6.18 14.67
N ALA A 40 -15.52 5.03 14.19
CA ALA A 40 -15.08 3.72 14.66
C ALA A 40 -13.61 3.42 14.32
N PHE A 41 -13.11 3.94 13.19
CA PHE A 41 -11.69 3.86 12.88
C PHE A 41 -10.83 4.60 13.91
N SER A 42 -11.24 5.83 14.28
CA SER A 42 -10.50 6.67 15.22
C SER A 42 -10.53 6.12 16.65
N SER A 43 -11.65 5.53 17.09
CA SER A 43 -11.78 4.97 18.45
C SER A 43 -11.11 3.60 18.61
N PHE A 44 -10.86 2.88 17.51
CA PHE A 44 -10.37 1.51 17.53
C PHE A 44 -9.13 1.26 18.42
N PRO A 45 -8.07 2.08 18.39
CA PRO A 45 -6.90 1.87 19.23
C PRO A 45 -7.21 1.87 20.73
N GLU A 46 -8.01 2.82 21.18
CA GLU A 46 -8.39 2.97 22.59
C GLU A 46 -9.27 1.79 23.04
N GLU A 47 -10.20 1.35 22.19
CA GLU A 47 -11.02 0.16 22.42
C GLU A 47 -10.17 -1.13 22.48
N ALA A 48 -9.09 -1.20 21.70
CA ALA A 48 -8.09 -2.26 21.76
C ALA A 48 -7.11 -2.10 22.95
N GLY A 49 -7.33 -1.10 23.80
CA GLY A 49 -6.52 -0.83 24.99
C GLY A 49 -5.12 -0.33 24.66
N TRP A 50 -4.92 0.36 23.54
CA TRP A 50 -3.67 1.02 23.17
C TRP A 50 -3.79 2.53 23.34
N SER A 51 -2.92 3.13 24.13
CA SER A 51 -2.66 4.57 24.01
C SER A 51 -1.88 4.84 22.72
N ILE A 52 -2.52 5.52 21.76
CA ILE A 52 -1.90 5.91 20.50
C ILE A 52 -0.69 6.82 20.77
N GLU A 53 -0.82 7.77 21.69
CA GLU A 53 0.26 8.72 21.99
C GLU A 53 1.52 8.00 22.49
N LEU A 54 1.37 7.06 23.43
CA LEU A 54 2.47 6.26 23.95
C LEU A 54 3.06 5.34 22.87
N LEU A 55 2.21 4.66 22.10
CA LEU A 55 2.66 3.78 21.02
C LEU A 55 3.47 4.56 19.97
N LEU A 56 3.02 5.77 19.61
CA LEU A 56 3.72 6.65 18.69
C LEU A 56 4.99 7.28 19.28
N LEU A 57 5.26 7.11 20.57
CA LEU A 57 6.53 7.45 21.22
C LEU A 57 7.44 6.23 21.40
N GLY A 58 7.01 5.05 20.93
CA GLY A 58 7.75 3.79 21.07
C GLY A 58 7.52 3.08 22.40
N ASP A 59 6.60 3.56 23.24
CA ASP A 59 6.21 2.90 24.47
C ASP A 59 5.16 1.81 24.18
N LEU A 60 5.56 0.55 24.45
CA LEU A 60 4.75 -0.63 24.17
C LEU A 60 3.75 -0.97 25.30
N GLN A 61 3.68 -0.18 26.38
CA GLN A 61 2.71 -0.36 27.46
C GLN A 61 2.76 -1.77 28.07
N ASP A 62 3.97 -2.22 28.42
CA ASP A 62 4.28 -3.56 28.95
C ASP A 62 3.96 -4.74 28.00
N ARG A 63 3.70 -4.46 26.71
CA ARG A 63 3.46 -5.48 25.68
C ARG A 63 4.71 -5.76 24.86
N SER A 64 4.73 -6.92 24.22
CA SER A 64 5.80 -7.33 23.32
C SER A 64 5.78 -6.57 22.00
N SER A 65 6.92 -6.53 21.32
CA SER A 65 7.02 -5.98 19.96
C SER A 65 6.13 -6.74 18.97
N ASP A 66 5.95 -8.05 19.15
CA ASP A 66 5.08 -8.86 18.29
C ASP A 66 3.60 -8.48 18.48
N GLU A 67 3.16 -8.23 19.73
CA GLU A 67 1.80 -7.76 20.00
C GLU A 67 1.56 -6.36 19.41
N ALA A 68 2.54 -5.46 19.52
CA ALA A 68 2.46 -4.13 18.91
C ALA A 68 2.35 -4.23 17.38
N MET A 69 3.14 -5.09 16.75
CA MET A 69 3.08 -5.29 15.30
C MET A 69 1.78 -5.96 14.83
N ALA A 70 1.28 -6.93 15.59
CA ALA A 70 -0.03 -7.53 15.35
C ALA A 70 -1.12 -6.47 15.41
N PHE A 71 -1.11 -5.60 16.43
CA PHE A 71 -2.04 -4.49 16.55
C PHE A 71 -1.92 -3.49 15.40
N ILE A 72 -0.71 -3.09 15.02
CA ILE A 72 -0.48 -2.13 13.93
C ILE A 72 -0.95 -2.68 12.59
N GLN A 73 -0.73 -3.96 12.32
CA GLN A 73 -1.28 -4.62 11.13
C GLN A 73 -2.82 -4.65 11.19
N GLU A 74 -3.39 -5.03 12.33
CA GLU A 74 -4.83 -5.08 12.54
C GLU A 74 -5.49 -3.69 12.36
N TRP A 75 -4.87 -2.63 12.88
CA TRP A 75 -5.37 -1.26 12.80
C TRP A 75 -5.11 -0.60 11.44
N LEU A 76 -3.85 -0.51 11.03
CA LEU A 76 -3.44 0.33 9.91
C LEU A 76 -3.45 -0.40 8.56
N PHE A 77 -3.46 -1.74 8.54
CA PHE A 77 -3.72 -2.49 7.31
C PHE A 77 -5.20 -2.86 7.22
N PHE A 78 -5.70 -3.72 8.11
CA PHE A 78 -7.06 -4.23 8.04
C PHE A 78 -8.11 -3.18 8.42
N GLY A 79 -7.89 -2.41 9.49
CA GLY A 79 -8.78 -1.34 9.90
C GLY A 79 -8.95 -0.28 8.81
N VAL A 80 -7.86 0.18 8.17
CA VAL A 80 -7.96 1.12 7.03
C VAL A 80 -8.74 0.50 5.87
N LEU A 81 -8.43 -0.73 5.49
CA LEU A 81 -9.12 -1.45 4.42
C LEU A 81 -10.63 -1.52 4.67
N TYR A 82 -11.03 -1.96 5.87
CA TYR A 82 -12.44 -2.19 6.21
C TYR A 82 -13.23 -0.91 6.35
N HIS A 83 -12.67 0.12 6.98
CA HIS A 83 -13.40 1.37 7.16
C HIS A 83 -13.47 2.19 5.87
N VAL A 84 -12.44 2.18 5.02
CA VAL A 84 -12.49 2.86 3.72
C VAL A 84 -13.53 2.19 2.81
N LEU A 85 -13.45 0.87 2.64
CA LEU A 85 -14.41 0.13 1.79
C LEU A 85 -15.81 0.13 2.42
N GLY A 86 -15.91 0.07 3.74
CA GLY A 86 -17.17 0.19 4.47
C GLY A 86 -17.86 1.53 4.28
N ALA A 87 -17.12 2.63 4.43
CA ALA A 87 -17.63 3.98 4.16
C ALA A 87 -18.06 4.16 2.69
N ALA A 88 -17.44 3.41 1.78
CA ALA A 88 -17.85 3.32 0.38
C ALA A 88 -19.10 2.45 0.13
N GLY A 89 -19.65 1.78 1.15
CA GLY A 89 -20.79 0.86 1.02
C GLY A 89 -20.40 -0.56 0.59
N VAL A 90 -19.12 -0.89 0.61
CA VAL A 90 -18.60 -2.19 0.16
C VAL A 90 -18.35 -3.12 1.35
N GLN A 91 -18.99 -4.28 1.34
CA GLN A 91 -18.79 -5.30 2.38
C GLN A 91 -17.55 -6.15 2.08
N VAL A 92 -16.57 -6.11 2.99
CA VAL A 92 -15.30 -6.82 2.86
C VAL A 92 -15.30 -8.12 3.64
N ARG A 93 -14.79 -9.20 3.05
CA ARG A 93 -14.54 -10.47 3.75
C ARG A 93 -13.08 -10.56 4.18
N HIS A 94 -12.82 -10.91 5.43
CA HIS A 94 -11.47 -10.96 5.99
C HIS A 94 -10.60 -12.00 5.27
N GLU A 95 -11.19 -13.14 4.92
CA GLU A 95 -10.52 -14.28 4.29
C GLU A 95 -10.00 -13.95 2.88
N ASP A 96 -10.58 -12.96 2.20
CA ASP A 96 -10.16 -12.55 0.86
C ASP A 96 -8.78 -11.85 0.86
N PHE A 97 -8.26 -11.52 2.05
CA PHE A 97 -6.98 -10.84 2.29
C PHE A 97 -5.98 -11.70 3.06
N ILE A 98 -6.26 -13.00 3.21
CA ILE A 98 -5.37 -13.96 3.87
C ILE A 98 -5.08 -15.13 2.94
N ARG A 99 -3.79 -15.38 2.70
CA ARG A 99 -3.28 -16.57 2.02
C ARG A 99 -2.75 -17.55 3.06
N LYS A 100 -3.17 -18.81 2.98
CA LYS A 100 -2.59 -19.91 3.76
C LYS A 100 -1.75 -20.76 2.83
N ASP A 101 -0.47 -20.91 3.15
CA ASP A 101 0.39 -21.82 2.40
C ASP A 101 0.20 -23.25 2.97
N GLY A 102 -0.12 -24.21 2.11
CA GLY A 102 -0.49 -25.57 2.53
C GLY A 102 0.69 -26.34 3.10
N GLY A 103 0.68 -26.60 4.41
CA GLY A 103 1.62 -27.43 5.17
C GLY A 103 1.13 -27.66 6.60
N ASP A 104 1.69 -28.63 7.32
CA ASP A 104 1.28 -28.99 8.69
C ASP A 104 1.52 -27.85 9.72
N ASP A 105 2.46 -26.94 9.42
CA ASP A 105 2.66 -25.65 10.11
C ASP A 105 2.22 -24.48 9.19
N ALA A 106 0.93 -24.43 8.84
CA ALA A 106 0.38 -23.48 7.87
C ALA A 106 0.57 -22.01 8.31
N SER A 107 1.68 -21.41 7.86
CA SER A 107 1.91 -19.97 7.97
C SER A 107 0.84 -19.22 7.17
N SER A 108 0.26 -18.19 7.80
CA SER A 108 -0.70 -17.31 7.16
C SER A 108 -0.01 -16.02 6.75
N TRP A 109 -0.36 -15.53 5.56
CA TRP A 109 0.23 -14.35 4.95
C TRP A 109 -0.86 -13.37 4.54
N VAL A 110 -0.55 -12.09 4.62
CA VAL A 110 -1.42 -11.05 4.07
C VAL A 110 -1.33 -11.07 2.54
N THR A 111 -2.48 -11.11 1.90
CA THR A 111 -2.61 -10.91 0.46
C THR A 111 -3.63 -9.82 0.16
N THR A 112 -3.58 -9.36 -1.07
CA THR A 112 -4.40 -8.29 -1.62
C THR A 112 -4.91 -8.67 -3.00
N ALA A 113 -4.80 -9.95 -3.38
CA ALA A 113 -5.17 -10.44 -4.71
C ALA A 113 -6.62 -10.11 -5.07
N SER A 114 -7.51 -10.04 -4.08
CA SER A 114 -8.93 -9.72 -4.24
C SER A 114 -9.22 -8.21 -4.30
N LEU A 115 -8.27 -7.35 -3.92
CA LEU A 115 -8.47 -5.90 -3.82
C LEU A 115 -9.00 -5.25 -5.12
N PRO A 116 -8.53 -5.63 -6.33
CA PRO A 116 -9.08 -5.09 -7.58
C PRO A 116 -10.60 -5.27 -7.73
N GLN A 117 -11.15 -6.42 -7.33
CA GLN A 117 -12.59 -6.67 -7.39
C GLN A 117 -13.36 -5.74 -6.45
N TYR A 118 -12.80 -5.46 -5.27
CA TYR A 118 -13.38 -4.51 -4.32
C TYR A 118 -13.36 -3.07 -4.84
N MET A 119 -12.34 -2.68 -5.62
CA MET A 119 -12.29 -1.35 -6.25
C MET A 119 -13.35 -1.16 -7.32
N GLU A 120 -13.60 -2.18 -8.15
CA GLU A 120 -14.69 -2.15 -9.13
C GLU A 120 -16.05 -2.08 -8.45
N THR A 121 -16.22 -2.81 -7.34
CA THR A 121 -17.44 -2.76 -6.53
C THR A 121 -17.64 -1.38 -5.91
N TRP A 122 -16.59 -0.77 -5.34
CA TRP A 122 -16.64 0.61 -4.82
C TRP A 122 -17.06 1.59 -5.90
N LYS A 123 -16.48 1.51 -7.10
CA LYS A 123 -16.86 2.38 -8.20
C LYS A 123 -18.34 2.22 -8.57
N ALA A 124 -18.82 0.98 -8.68
CA ALA A 124 -20.23 0.71 -8.96
C ALA A 124 -21.17 1.22 -7.85
N GLU A 125 -20.78 1.07 -6.58
CA GLU A 125 -21.52 1.64 -5.45
C GLU A 125 -21.60 3.16 -5.52
N LYS A 126 -20.50 3.85 -5.84
CA LYS A 126 -20.50 5.31 -6.02
C LYS A 126 -21.39 5.75 -7.18
N ASP A 127 -21.41 5.01 -8.29
CA ASP A 127 -22.13 5.39 -9.51
C ASP A 127 -23.67 5.41 -9.34
N VAL A 128 -24.21 4.74 -8.32
CA VAL A 128 -25.65 4.73 -8.00
C VAL A 128 -26.06 5.75 -6.93
N LYS A 129 -25.11 6.49 -6.35
CA LYS A 129 -25.35 7.46 -5.28
C LYS A 129 -25.69 8.85 -5.81
N THR A 130 -26.44 9.62 -5.03
CA THR A 130 -26.58 11.05 -5.31
C THR A 130 -25.24 11.76 -5.08
N ARG A 131 -25.12 12.99 -5.59
CA ARG A 131 -23.92 13.81 -5.38
C ARG A 131 -23.66 14.03 -3.89
N GLU A 132 -24.69 14.35 -3.13
CA GLU A 132 -24.62 14.62 -1.69
C GLU A 132 -24.18 13.38 -0.91
N GLU A 133 -24.71 12.20 -1.26
CA GLU A 133 -24.27 10.93 -0.67
C GLU A 133 -22.79 10.64 -1.00
N ALA A 134 -22.38 10.87 -2.26
CA ALA A 134 -21.00 10.68 -2.69
C ALA A 134 -20.03 11.67 -2.00
N GLU A 135 -20.45 12.92 -1.76
CA GLU A 135 -19.69 13.91 -1.00
C GLU A 135 -19.51 13.47 0.47
N ALA A 136 -20.56 12.96 1.10
CA ALA A 136 -20.49 12.41 2.46
C ALA A 136 -19.55 11.20 2.55
N GLN A 137 -19.61 10.27 1.59
CA GLN A 137 -18.67 9.15 1.49
C GLN A 137 -17.23 9.64 1.32
N LEU A 138 -17.00 10.57 0.39
CA LEU A 138 -15.67 11.13 0.13
C LEU A 138 -15.09 11.79 1.38
N TYR A 139 -15.89 12.55 2.13
CA TYR A 139 -15.46 13.18 3.37
C TYR A 139 -15.02 12.15 4.42
N ALA A 140 -15.84 11.12 4.67
CA ALA A 140 -15.52 10.06 5.62
C ALA A 140 -14.25 9.30 5.24
N ILE A 141 -14.13 8.90 3.98
CA ILE A 141 -12.96 8.17 3.46
C ILE A 141 -11.69 9.03 3.57
N ARG A 142 -11.77 10.33 3.24
CA ARG A 142 -10.64 11.27 3.42
C ARG A 142 -10.22 11.35 4.88
N ARG A 143 -11.15 11.38 5.82
CA ARG A 143 -10.84 11.43 7.27
C ARG A 143 -10.03 10.21 7.70
N ILE A 144 -10.48 9.00 7.34
CA ILE A 144 -9.78 7.73 7.64
C ILE A 144 -8.37 7.70 7.02
N LEU A 145 -8.25 8.05 5.74
CA LEU A 145 -6.95 8.05 5.04
C LEU A 145 -5.99 9.11 5.58
N MET A 146 -6.50 10.28 5.96
CA MET A 146 -5.68 11.36 6.51
C MET A 146 -5.15 11.01 7.90
N GLU A 147 -6.01 10.46 8.76
CA GLU A 147 -5.65 10.02 10.10
C GLU A 147 -4.64 8.86 10.05
N SER A 148 -4.93 7.81 9.28
CA SER A 148 -3.98 6.70 9.09
C SER A 148 -2.64 7.17 8.53
N ALA A 149 -2.63 8.10 7.56
CA ALA A 149 -1.39 8.66 7.04
C ALA A 149 -0.60 9.45 8.09
N ALA A 150 -1.27 10.18 8.99
CA ALA A 150 -0.62 10.86 10.09
C ALA A 150 0.05 9.86 11.06
N HIS A 151 -0.64 8.76 11.41
CA HIS A 151 -0.08 7.72 12.27
C HIS A 151 1.11 7.00 11.63
N VAL A 152 0.99 6.57 10.36
CA VAL A 152 2.07 5.91 9.63
C VAL A 152 3.31 6.80 9.52
N LYS A 153 3.14 8.10 9.24
CA LYS A 153 4.25 9.07 9.21
C LYS A 153 4.96 9.16 10.56
N ARG A 154 4.22 9.19 11.66
CA ARG A 154 4.78 9.26 13.01
C ARG A 154 5.52 7.97 13.38
N LEU A 155 4.96 6.80 13.08
CA LEU A 155 5.63 5.50 13.27
C LEU A 155 6.94 5.40 12.45
N ASN A 156 6.91 5.82 11.19
CA ASN A 156 8.10 5.85 10.34
C ASN A 156 9.16 6.84 10.84
N PHE A 157 8.76 8.02 11.30
CA PHE A 157 9.66 9.03 11.87
C PHE A 157 10.32 8.56 13.15
N MET A 158 9.58 7.87 14.02
CA MET A 158 10.13 7.27 15.24
C MET A 158 11.21 6.24 14.93
N SER A 159 10.94 5.35 13.96
CA SER A 159 11.89 4.34 13.51
C SER A 159 13.17 4.99 12.97
N ALA A 160 13.03 6.14 12.28
CA ALA A 160 14.14 6.92 11.75
C ALA A 160 15.03 7.54 12.83
N THR A 161 14.42 8.17 13.84
CA THR A 161 15.14 8.99 14.84
C THR A 161 15.75 8.16 15.97
N SER A 162 15.09 7.08 16.36
CA SER A 162 15.58 6.18 17.42
C SER A 162 16.58 5.13 16.91
N GLY A 163 16.64 4.90 15.59
CA GLY A 163 17.35 3.77 15.00
C GLY A 163 16.75 2.41 15.36
N PHE A 164 15.63 2.39 16.08
CA PHE A 164 14.93 1.19 16.49
C PHE A 164 14.03 0.72 15.36
N ARG A 165 14.21 -0.53 14.93
CA ARG A 165 13.32 -1.23 14.02
C ARG A 165 12.70 -2.41 14.75
N TRP A 166 11.38 -2.53 14.68
CA TRP A 166 10.68 -3.70 15.17
C TRP A 166 11.01 -4.91 14.28
N PRO A 167 11.40 -6.07 14.83
CA PRO A 167 11.67 -7.26 14.02
C PRO A 167 10.47 -7.62 13.13
N GLY A 168 10.69 -7.72 11.82
CA GLY A 168 9.63 -8.04 10.84
C GLY A 168 8.62 -6.92 10.59
N SER A 169 8.89 -5.68 11.03
CA SER A 169 7.99 -4.55 10.78
C SER A 169 8.07 -4.00 9.38
N ASP A 170 9.21 -4.16 8.71
CA ASP A 170 9.51 -3.51 7.44
C ASP A 170 8.54 -3.97 6.33
N GLU A 171 8.24 -5.27 6.26
CA GLU A 171 7.25 -5.82 5.33
C GLU A 171 5.83 -5.35 5.65
N ILE A 172 5.47 -5.30 6.94
CA ILE A 172 4.14 -4.86 7.40
C ILE A 172 3.96 -3.36 7.11
N MET A 173 4.94 -2.53 7.44
CA MET A 173 4.91 -1.08 7.19
C MET A 173 4.85 -0.78 5.70
N LEU A 174 5.65 -1.49 4.89
CA LEU A 174 5.53 -1.38 3.43
C LEU A 174 4.12 -1.78 2.97
N SER A 175 3.54 -2.84 3.53
CA SER A 175 2.19 -3.27 3.15
C SER A 175 1.11 -2.22 3.44
N ILE A 176 1.21 -1.55 4.58
CA ILE A 176 0.34 -0.43 4.97
C ILE A 176 0.53 0.75 4.01
N LEU A 177 1.78 1.11 3.71
CA LEU A 177 2.10 2.20 2.78
C LEU A 177 1.56 1.96 1.36
N VAL A 178 1.74 0.76 0.84
CA VAL A 178 1.27 0.39 -0.50
C VAL A 178 -0.26 0.32 -0.52
N LEU A 179 -0.89 -0.30 0.47
CA LEU A 179 -2.36 -0.35 0.57
C LEU A 179 -2.97 1.05 0.66
N GLY A 180 -2.49 1.89 1.60
CA GLY A 180 -3.05 3.22 1.81
C GLY A 180 -2.88 4.14 0.59
N SER A 181 -1.71 4.11 -0.06
CA SER A 181 -1.50 4.88 -1.31
C SER A 181 -2.35 4.37 -2.46
N THR A 182 -2.62 3.06 -2.51
CA THR A 182 -3.50 2.43 -3.50
C THR A 182 -4.97 2.85 -3.29
N LEU A 183 -5.48 2.77 -2.05
CA LEU A 183 -6.85 3.19 -1.72
C LEU A 183 -7.07 4.68 -1.96
N ASP A 184 -6.09 5.52 -1.61
CA ASP A 184 -6.16 6.97 -1.83
C ASP A 184 -6.16 7.32 -3.32
N TYR A 185 -5.33 6.64 -4.12
CA TYR A 185 -5.37 6.78 -5.58
C TYR A 185 -6.71 6.35 -6.18
N THR A 186 -7.28 5.22 -5.72
CA THR A 186 -8.59 4.74 -6.17
C THR A 186 -9.69 5.77 -5.84
N ARG A 187 -9.70 6.29 -4.61
CA ARG A 187 -10.61 7.36 -4.19
C ARG A 187 -10.54 8.58 -5.12
N MET A 188 -9.34 9.07 -5.41
CA MET A 188 -9.15 10.23 -6.30
C MET A 188 -9.78 10.00 -7.68
N ASN A 189 -9.70 8.78 -8.21
CA ASN A 189 -10.27 8.46 -9.52
C ASN A 189 -11.79 8.29 -9.50
N ILE A 190 -12.34 7.65 -8.46
CA ILE A 190 -13.78 7.40 -8.32
C ILE A 190 -14.56 8.70 -8.09
N TYR A 191 -14.00 9.63 -7.30
CA TYR A 191 -14.68 10.87 -6.89
C TYR A 191 -14.21 12.12 -7.64
N LYS A 192 -13.50 11.98 -8.78
CA LYS A 192 -12.95 13.10 -9.54
C LYS A 192 -13.98 14.13 -10.04
N ASP A 193 -15.22 13.70 -10.22
CA ASP A 193 -16.37 14.51 -10.65
C ASP A 193 -17.08 15.22 -9.48
N VAL A 194 -16.79 14.77 -8.25
CA VAL A 194 -17.38 15.29 -7.01
C VAL A 194 -16.40 16.22 -6.28
N ALA A 195 -15.09 15.95 -6.36
CA ALA A 195 -14.08 16.74 -5.67
C ALA A 195 -14.00 18.19 -6.19
N GLU A 196 -14.20 19.16 -5.30
CA GLU A 196 -14.14 20.60 -5.64
C GLU A 196 -12.72 21.11 -5.90
N GLN A 197 -11.69 20.43 -5.38
CA GLN A 197 -10.30 20.85 -5.49
C GLN A 197 -9.39 19.68 -5.91
N PRO A 198 -8.26 19.99 -6.59
CA PRO A 198 -7.24 18.99 -6.87
C PRO A 198 -6.76 18.40 -5.55
N ASP A 199 -6.95 17.10 -5.40
CA ASP A 199 -6.53 16.41 -4.20
C ASP A 199 -5.09 15.92 -4.33
N HIS A 200 -4.41 15.81 -3.19
CA HIS A 200 -3.06 15.27 -3.13
C HIS A 200 -3.07 13.89 -2.51
N ILE A 201 -2.14 13.04 -2.95
CA ILE A 201 -1.95 11.72 -2.33
C ILE A 201 -1.42 11.93 -0.91
N LEU A 202 -2.17 11.45 0.08
CA LEU A 202 -1.95 11.64 1.52
C LEU A 202 -0.76 10.81 2.02
N LEU A 203 -0.61 9.60 1.51
CA LEU A 203 0.39 8.62 1.95
C LEU A 203 1.61 8.60 1.01
N ARG A 204 2.35 9.71 1.01
CA ARG A 204 3.70 9.79 0.43
C ARG A 204 4.72 9.75 1.55
N THR A 205 5.22 8.56 1.86
CA THR A 205 6.25 8.37 2.88
C THR A 205 7.23 7.30 2.44
N ALA A 206 8.51 7.55 2.67
CA ALA A 206 9.59 6.62 2.34
C ALA A 206 9.39 5.26 3.02
N SER A 207 9.90 4.21 2.37
CA SER A 207 9.87 2.86 2.92
C SER A 207 11.30 2.38 3.08
N TRP A 208 11.75 2.25 4.33
CA TRP A 208 13.06 1.71 4.66
C TRP A 208 13.37 0.40 3.94
N LEU A 209 12.40 -0.52 3.88
CA LEU A 209 12.56 -1.78 3.15
C LEU A 209 12.86 -1.60 1.66
N LEU A 210 12.20 -0.65 1.00
CA LEU A 210 12.41 -0.38 -0.42
C LEU A 210 13.73 0.35 -0.63
N GLN A 211 14.07 1.28 0.26
CA GLN A 211 15.37 1.95 0.25
C GLN A 211 16.51 0.94 0.35
N ASP A 212 16.48 0.07 1.37
CA ASP A 212 17.49 -0.96 1.59
C ASP A 212 17.60 -1.90 0.39
N ARG A 213 16.46 -2.33 -0.18
CA ARG A 213 16.41 -3.21 -1.36
C ARG A 213 16.88 -2.56 -2.65
N LEU A 214 16.56 -1.28 -2.88
CA LEU A 214 17.03 -0.54 -4.05
C LEU A 214 18.54 -0.29 -3.96
N LEU A 215 19.04 0.11 -2.78
CA LEU A 215 20.48 0.26 -2.54
C LEU A 215 21.23 -1.06 -2.74
N ALA A 216 20.69 -2.18 -2.23
CA ALA A 216 21.25 -3.52 -2.42
C ALA A 216 21.28 -3.96 -3.90
N ARG A 217 20.42 -3.39 -4.75
CA ARG A 217 20.43 -3.60 -6.21
C ARG A 217 21.38 -2.66 -6.96
N GLY A 218 22.15 -1.84 -6.25
CA GLY A 218 23.11 -0.91 -6.84
C GLY A 218 22.51 0.44 -7.25
N CYS A 219 21.25 0.74 -6.88
CA CYS A 219 20.76 2.12 -7.00
C CYS A 219 21.57 3.03 -6.08
N CYS A 220 21.96 4.20 -6.55
CA CYS A 220 22.66 5.16 -5.70
C CYS A 220 21.67 5.87 -4.75
N PRO A 221 22.12 6.37 -3.57
CA PRO A 221 21.24 7.04 -2.60
C PRO A 221 20.40 8.17 -3.20
N ASN A 222 20.98 8.94 -4.12
CA ASN A 222 20.28 10.05 -4.79
C ASN A 222 19.14 9.56 -5.69
N HIS A 223 19.33 8.43 -6.41
CA HIS A 223 18.28 7.85 -7.23
C HIS A 223 17.13 7.37 -6.35
N VAL A 224 17.45 6.69 -5.24
CA VAL A 224 16.43 6.24 -4.27
C VAL A 224 15.65 7.42 -3.71
N SER A 225 16.36 8.46 -3.26
CA SER A 225 15.73 9.70 -2.76
C SER A 225 14.83 10.36 -3.81
N MET A 226 15.25 10.40 -5.08
CA MET A 226 14.45 10.96 -6.17
C MET A 226 13.16 10.15 -6.40
N LEU A 227 13.24 8.81 -6.40
CA LEU A 227 12.06 7.96 -6.51
C LEU A 227 11.10 8.18 -5.35
N GLU A 228 11.58 8.24 -4.12
CA GLU A 228 10.74 8.41 -2.93
C GLU A 228 10.10 9.80 -2.82
N GLN A 229 10.76 10.85 -3.32
CA GLN A 229 10.19 12.20 -3.38
C GLN A 229 9.15 12.35 -4.49
N THR A 230 9.31 11.61 -5.59
CA THR A 230 8.49 11.81 -6.80
C THR A 230 7.30 10.85 -6.87
N LEU A 231 7.50 9.60 -6.43
CA LEU A 231 6.58 8.50 -6.64
C LEU A 231 5.95 8.04 -5.32
N THR A 232 4.80 7.35 -5.40
CA THR A 232 4.18 6.74 -4.22
C THR A 232 4.88 5.43 -3.86
N PRO A 233 4.76 4.95 -2.60
CA PRO A 233 5.31 3.66 -2.19
C PRO A 233 4.88 2.49 -3.09
N ALA A 234 3.63 2.49 -3.57
CA ALA A 234 3.14 1.49 -4.50
C ALA A 234 3.91 1.50 -5.84
N ILE A 235 4.17 2.68 -6.40
CA ILE A 235 4.93 2.81 -7.65
C ILE A 235 6.40 2.46 -7.43
N VAL A 236 7.01 2.89 -6.32
CA VAL A 236 8.41 2.52 -6.00
C VAL A 236 8.54 1.01 -5.81
N TYR A 237 7.58 0.37 -5.13
CA TYR A 237 7.56 -1.09 -4.99
C TYR A 237 7.42 -1.79 -6.35
N TYR A 238 6.51 -1.31 -7.21
CA TYR A 238 6.37 -1.83 -8.57
C TYR A 238 7.66 -1.67 -9.39
N ALA A 239 8.30 -0.49 -9.32
CA ALA A 239 9.58 -0.24 -9.95
C ALA A 239 10.66 -1.21 -9.46
N TYR A 240 10.74 -1.44 -8.15
CA TYR A 240 11.63 -2.43 -7.56
C TYR A 240 11.38 -3.84 -8.12
N ARG A 241 10.13 -4.23 -8.39
CA ARG A 241 9.82 -5.55 -8.96
C ARG A 241 10.28 -5.71 -10.41
N MET A 242 10.52 -4.62 -11.14
CA MET A 242 10.99 -4.66 -12.52
C MET A 242 12.51 -4.84 -12.63
N ASP A 243 12.96 -5.70 -13.55
CA ASP A 243 14.39 -5.84 -13.89
C ASP A 243 15.00 -4.58 -14.54
N ALA A 244 14.15 -3.66 -15.01
CA ALA A 244 14.55 -2.46 -15.75
C ALA A 244 15.38 -1.44 -14.95
N LEU A 245 15.52 -1.60 -13.63
CA LEU A 245 16.37 -0.75 -12.79
C LEU A 245 17.86 -1.09 -12.89
N GLU A 246 18.25 -2.17 -13.57
CA GLU A 246 19.66 -2.46 -13.86
C GLU A 246 20.22 -1.42 -14.84
N HIS A 247 20.77 -0.34 -14.30
CA HIS A 247 21.55 0.61 -15.07
C HIS A 247 22.93 -0.01 -15.35
N THR A 248 23.29 -0.09 -16.63
CA THR A 248 24.60 -0.52 -17.12
C THR A 248 25.74 0.47 -16.82
N LYS A 249 25.47 1.54 -16.06
CA LYS A 249 26.44 2.58 -15.72
C LYS A 249 26.84 2.43 -14.25
N ASP A 250 28.14 2.45 -14.00
CA ASP A 250 28.72 2.44 -12.66
C ASP A 250 28.42 3.77 -11.95
N HIS A 251 27.60 3.71 -10.90
CA HIS A 251 27.23 4.86 -10.07
C HIS A 251 28.00 4.89 -8.73
N SER A 252 29.04 4.08 -8.55
CA SER A 252 29.86 4.02 -7.32
C SER A 252 30.52 5.35 -6.92
N ARG A 253 30.61 6.30 -7.86
CA ARG A 253 31.22 7.63 -7.66
C ARG A 253 30.22 8.79 -7.61
N CYS A 254 28.92 8.51 -7.53
CA CYS A 254 27.90 9.55 -7.45
C CYS A 254 27.95 10.22 -6.06
N SER A 255 28.45 11.44 -5.99
CA SER A 255 28.40 12.31 -4.80
C SER A 255 27.21 13.27 -4.88
N GLU A 256 26.88 13.95 -3.77
CA GLU A 256 25.91 15.07 -3.79
C GLU A 256 26.26 16.14 -4.85
N GLU A 257 27.54 16.28 -5.19
CA GLU A 257 28.05 17.32 -6.10
C GLU A 257 27.96 16.95 -7.59
N THR A 258 27.90 15.65 -7.95
CA THR A 258 27.80 15.17 -9.34
C THR A 258 26.35 15.11 -9.89
N HIS A 259 25.44 15.74 -9.15
CA HIS A 259 23.98 15.80 -9.29
C HIS A 259 23.40 16.01 -10.70
N ARG A 260 24.00 16.85 -11.56
CA ARG A 260 23.39 17.22 -12.86
C ARG A 260 23.47 16.13 -13.95
N ILE A 261 24.33 15.14 -13.79
CA ILE A 261 24.62 14.16 -14.86
C ILE A 261 23.71 12.91 -14.74
N CYS A 262 23.25 12.56 -13.55
CA CYS A 262 22.36 11.41 -13.34
C CYS A 262 20.89 11.70 -13.74
N SER A 263 20.39 12.88 -13.41
CA SER A 263 19.02 13.33 -13.70
C SER A 263 18.74 13.40 -15.20
N SER A 264 19.63 14.01 -15.98
CA SER A 264 19.41 14.25 -17.41
C SER A 264 19.35 13.01 -18.33
N SER A 265 19.80 11.82 -17.89
CA SER A 265 19.81 10.61 -18.75
C SER A 265 18.79 9.53 -18.36
N ALA A 266 18.27 9.55 -17.13
CA ALA A 266 17.28 8.58 -16.64
C ALA A 266 15.85 9.17 -16.58
N GLU A 267 15.72 10.49 -16.48
CA GLU A 267 14.44 11.18 -16.27
C GLU A 267 13.44 10.99 -17.42
N THR A 268 13.87 10.87 -18.68
CA THR A 268 12.91 10.92 -19.80
C THR A 268 12.31 9.57 -20.15
N PRO A 269 13.06 8.46 -20.32
CA PRO A 269 12.45 7.19 -20.72
C PRO A 269 11.75 6.48 -19.57
N MET A 270 12.36 6.44 -18.38
CA MET A 270 11.85 5.66 -17.25
C MET A 270 10.64 6.31 -16.60
N MET A 271 10.67 7.62 -16.34
CA MET A 271 9.49 8.33 -15.83
C MET A 271 8.37 8.35 -16.86
N THR A 272 8.67 8.48 -18.16
CA THR A 272 7.64 8.36 -19.20
C THR A 272 7.11 6.93 -19.29
N LEU A 273 7.93 5.88 -19.12
CA LEU A 273 7.48 4.49 -19.08
C LEU A 273 6.67 4.18 -17.82
N MET A 274 7.08 4.68 -16.65
CA MET A 274 6.38 4.46 -15.39
C MET A 274 5.09 5.28 -15.36
N GLN A 275 5.12 6.56 -15.77
CA GLN A 275 3.92 7.38 -15.88
C GLN A 275 3.00 6.90 -16.99
N SER A 276 3.48 6.48 -18.17
CA SER A 276 2.61 5.91 -19.21
C SER A 276 2.09 4.53 -18.83
N SER A 277 2.91 3.62 -18.28
CA SER A 277 2.42 2.31 -17.82
C SER A 277 1.42 2.47 -16.68
N PHE A 278 1.62 3.44 -15.78
CA PHE A 278 0.65 3.76 -14.73
C PHE A 278 -0.60 4.45 -15.31
N THR A 279 -0.45 5.47 -16.16
CA THR A 279 -1.57 6.24 -16.74
C THR A 279 -2.40 5.43 -17.74
N THR A 280 -1.77 4.58 -18.56
CA THR A 280 -2.44 3.66 -19.49
C THR A 280 -3.06 2.47 -18.73
N ALA A 281 -2.47 2.01 -17.62
CA ALA A 281 -3.14 1.08 -16.70
C ALA A 281 -4.35 1.73 -15.99
N ASN A 282 -4.30 3.05 -15.73
CA ASN A 282 -5.32 3.76 -14.96
C ASN A 282 -6.49 4.32 -15.80
N LEU A 283 -6.27 4.79 -17.04
CA LEU A 283 -7.30 5.41 -17.88
C LEU A 283 -8.37 4.43 -18.41
N GLN A 284 -8.12 3.13 -18.36
CA GLN A 284 -9.08 2.10 -18.79
C GLN A 284 -9.81 1.39 -17.65
N GLY A 285 -9.65 1.84 -16.39
CA GLY A 285 -10.15 1.07 -15.24
C GLY A 285 -9.44 -0.27 -15.07
N ASN A 286 -8.20 -0.38 -15.57
CA ASN A 286 -7.44 -1.62 -15.70
C ASN A 286 -6.31 -1.73 -14.66
N ILE A 287 -6.54 -1.32 -13.40
CA ILE A 287 -5.93 -2.02 -12.26
C ILE A 287 -6.75 -3.32 -12.03
N VAL A 288 -6.86 -4.12 -13.09
CA VAL A 288 -7.10 -5.56 -13.15
C VAL A 288 -6.31 -5.98 -14.38
N VAL A 289 -5.07 -6.47 -14.22
CA VAL A 289 -4.32 -6.96 -15.39
C VAL A 289 -4.81 -8.36 -15.75
N VAL A 290 -5.34 -8.44 -16.97
CA VAL A 290 -5.76 -9.63 -17.71
C VAL A 290 -4.72 -10.76 -17.65
N PHE A 291 -5.12 -11.93 -17.16
CA PHE A 291 -4.39 -13.18 -17.33
C PHE A 291 -4.44 -13.61 -18.81
N LYS A 292 -3.29 -13.63 -19.49
CA LYS A 292 -3.16 -14.39 -20.73
C LYS A 292 -3.23 -15.88 -20.38
N LYS A 293 -4.34 -16.52 -20.74
CA LYS A 293 -4.54 -17.97 -20.61
C LYS A 293 -3.35 -18.69 -21.23
N ARG A 294 -2.49 -19.29 -20.39
CA ARG A 294 -1.42 -20.18 -20.86
C ARG A 294 -2.12 -21.47 -21.29
N THR A 295 -2.32 -21.63 -22.60
CA THR A 295 -2.69 -22.92 -23.17
C THR A 295 -1.59 -23.90 -22.78
N LEU A 296 -1.93 -24.85 -21.92
CA LEU A 296 -1.09 -26.02 -21.66
C LEU A 296 -1.00 -26.78 -22.99
N ILE A 297 0.11 -26.61 -23.69
CA ILE A 297 0.51 -27.58 -24.71
C ILE A 297 1.06 -28.77 -23.93
N SER A 298 0.20 -29.75 -23.71
CA SER A 298 0.59 -31.12 -23.45
C SER A 298 1.52 -31.57 -24.57
N LYS A 299 2.77 -31.88 -24.26
CA LYS A 299 3.58 -32.78 -25.07
C LYS A 299 3.45 -34.17 -24.46
N GLN A 300 2.44 -34.89 -24.91
CA GLN A 300 2.46 -36.35 -24.99
C GLN A 300 2.98 -36.73 -26.38
N ASP A 301 3.93 -37.67 -26.36
CA ASP A 301 4.28 -38.66 -27.39
C ASP A 301 4.72 -38.16 -28.77
N TYR A 302 6.03 -38.29 -29.06
CA TYR A 302 6.62 -39.22 -30.04
C TYR A 302 8.14 -39.29 -29.85
#